data_AF-A0A9W9YS21-F1
#
_entry.id   AF-A0A9W9YS21-F1
#
_cell.length_a   1.000
_cell.length_b   1.000
_cell.length_c   1.000
_cell.angle_alpha   90.00
_cell.angle_beta   90.00
_cell.angle_gamma   90.00
#
_symmetry.space_group_name_H-M   'P 1'
#
loop_
_entity.id
_entity.type
_entity.pdbx_description
1 polymer ?
#
loop_
_entity_poly.entity_id
_entity_poly.type
_entity_poly.pdbx_seq_one_letter_code
_entity_poly.pdbx_strand_id
1 'polypeptide(L)'
;MMAVKMKLVLPLLVVLLVSTDAKFPNLGQLFGKSPSKGMDVHSIAEKIISKLPFKLPVSLRKSEAESPGLDIAPSAKKLSPKFCASYDCPNFYEMKLNVTDYKLRCYPKSYSWVSTTVEGKNSRDAGQTAFWRLFRYIQGNNEEEMKIKMTVPVTMEIQPNSAESEESFCRKNFTMSFFIPFKHQKNAPSPSADNVHLTVVKPFCAYVKVYGGYSNIRKVKANYNALVKSLKRDGIVDDFRTDAIYSAGYDSPMKFFYRHNEVWLVSKKHSPALSVNKGEALEVDTL
;
A
#
# COMPACT_ATOMS: atom_id res chain seq x y z
N MET A 1 30.12 -18.28 2.05
CA MET A 1 28.79 -17.89 2.58
C MET A 1 28.91 -16.61 3.41
N MET A 2 28.76 -15.41 2.85
CA MET A 2 28.51 -14.15 3.60
C MET A 2 28.12 -12.94 2.70
N ALA A 3 28.18 -13.05 1.37
CA ALA A 3 27.96 -11.90 0.48
C ALA A 3 26.49 -11.60 0.08
N VAL A 4 25.52 -12.41 0.50
CA VAL A 4 24.10 -12.25 0.07
C VAL A 4 23.24 -11.47 1.09
N LYS A 5 23.71 -11.27 2.33
CA LYS A 5 22.94 -10.58 3.38
C LYS A 5 22.98 -9.05 3.31
N MET A 6 23.82 -8.43 2.49
CA MET A 6 24.04 -6.97 2.52
C MET A 6 23.23 -6.15 1.50
N LYS A 7 22.58 -6.80 0.51
CA LYS A 7 21.78 -6.09 -0.52
C LYS A 7 20.39 -5.63 -0.04
N LEU A 8 19.85 -6.22 1.03
CA LEU A 8 18.55 -5.80 1.59
C LEU A 8 18.67 -4.86 2.81
N VAL A 9 19.83 -4.80 3.46
CA VAL A 9 20.00 -3.99 4.68
C VAL A 9 20.15 -2.51 4.33
N LEU A 10 20.79 -2.18 3.20
CA LEU A 10 21.09 -0.81 2.82
C LEU A 10 19.84 0.04 2.46
N PRO A 11 18.85 -0.46 1.69
CA PRO A 11 17.60 0.28 1.47
C PRO A 11 16.76 0.40 2.76
N LEU A 12 16.88 -0.58 3.66
CA LEU A 12 16.17 -0.63 4.93
C LEU A 12 16.73 0.35 5.97
N LEU A 13 18.05 0.56 5.96
CA LEU A 13 18.72 1.55 6.81
C LEU A 13 18.36 2.99 6.37
N VAL A 14 18.12 3.21 5.09
CA VAL A 14 17.67 4.52 4.56
C VAL A 14 16.22 4.82 4.98
N VAL A 15 15.36 3.79 5.13
CA VAL A 15 14.03 3.96 5.75
C VAL A 15 14.12 4.43 7.20
N LEU A 16 15.16 4.02 7.94
CA LEU A 16 15.44 4.52 9.29
C LEU A 16 15.96 5.97 9.28
N LEU A 17 16.82 6.34 8.32
CA LEU A 17 17.46 7.66 8.27
C LEU A 17 16.55 8.77 7.73
N VAL A 18 15.63 8.48 6.81
CA VAL A 18 14.74 9.49 6.21
C VAL A 18 13.46 9.71 7.03
N SER A 19 13.28 8.96 8.12
CA SER A 19 12.09 9.04 8.99
C SER A 19 12.30 9.74 10.34
N THR A 20 13.47 10.31 10.62
CA THR A 20 13.75 10.93 11.91
C THR A 20 14.24 12.38 11.80
N ASP A 21 13.38 13.34 12.19
CA ASP A 21 13.82 14.53 12.92
C ASP A 21 14.18 14.13 14.36
N ALA A 22 15.14 13.21 14.50
CA ALA A 22 15.71 12.89 15.80
C ALA A 22 16.87 13.86 16.05
N LYS A 23 16.63 14.88 16.88
CA LYS A 23 17.70 15.43 17.71
C LYS A 23 18.16 14.31 18.62
N PHE A 24 19.31 13.72 18.33
CA PHE A 24 20.00 12.81 19.26
C PHE A 24 20.85 13.65 20.21
N PRO A 25 20.50 13.78 21.50
CA PRO A 25 21.46 14.21 22.51
C PRO A 25 22.40 13.01 22.76
N ASN A 26 23.70 13.20 22.54
CA ASN A 26 24.78 12.21 22.71
C ASN A 26 25.24 11.41 21.48
N LEU A 27 25.42 12.08 20.33
CA LEU A 27 26.39 11.62 19.32
C LEU A 27 27.79 12.24 19.49
N GLY A 28 28.01 13.02 20.56
CA GLY A 28 29.24 13.78 20.78
C GLY A 28 30.44 12.98 21.31
N GLN A 29 30.27 11.69 21.62
CA GLN A 29 31.36 10.85 22.16
C GLN A 29 32.03 9.93 21.14
N LEU A 30 31.52 9.81 19.90
CA LEU A 30 32.18 9.00 18.86
C LEU A 30 33.00 9.80 17.85
N PHE A 31 32.75 11.10 17.71
CA PHE A 31 33.51 11.98 16.84
C PHE A 31 33.77 13.28 17.58
N GLY A 32 34.97 13.42 18.12
CA GLY A 32 35.41 14.66 18.74
C GLY A 32 35.19 15.83 17.78
N LYS A 33 34.41 16.81 18.26
CA LYS A 33 34.01 18.09 17.64
C LYS A 33 32.64 18.07 16.94
N SER A 34 31.76 18.89 17.51
CA SER A 34 30.44 19.28 17.00
C SER A 34 30.56 20.01 15.65
N PRO A 35 29.72 19.70 14.64
CA PRO A 35 29.62 20.53 13.45
C PRO A 35 28.36 21.40 13.45
N SER A 36 28.59 22.67 13.09
CA SER A 36 27.67 23.74 12.82
C SER A 36 26.72 23.47 11.65
N LYS A 37 25.61 24.23 11.63
CA LYS A 37 24.57 24.31 10.59
C LYS A 37 25.11 24.22 9.15
N GLY A 38 24.38 23.46 8.32
CA GLY A 38 24.48 23.47 6.86
C GLY A 38 25.32 22.32 6.32
N MET A 39 24.71 21.15 6.12
CA MET A 39 25.39 20.00 5.55
C MET A 39 24.69 19.57 4.27
N ASP A 40 25.35 19.86 3.15
CA ASP A 40 24.92 19.48 1.80
C ASP A 40 25.12 17.97 1.61
N VAL A 41 24.00 17.26 1.53
CA VAL A 41 23.92 15.80 1.34
C VAL A 41 24.52 15.35 0.01
N HIS A 42 24.62 16.24 -0.99
CA HIS A 42 25.24 15.93 -2.29
C HIS A 42 26.77 15.78 -2.17
N SER A 43 27.42 16.66 -1.42
CA SER A 43 28.87 16.60 -1.15
C SER A 43 29.32 15.34 -0.42
N ILE A 44 28.48 14.83 0.50
CA ILE A 44 28.75 13.60 1.25
C ILE A 44 28.57 12.36 0.34
N ALA A 45 27.56 12.36 -0.52
CA ALA A 45 27.32 11.26 -1.45
C ALA A 45 28.50 11.08 -2.44
N GLU A 46 29.00 12.17 -3.01
CA GLU A 46 30.19 12.19 -3.89
C GLU A 46 31.46 11.67 -3.19
N LYS A 47 31.67 12.07 -1.93
CA LYS A 47 32.82 11.62 -1.11
C LYS A 47 32.77 10.13 -0.74
N ILE A 48 31.58 9.55 -0.72
CA ILE A 48 31.36 8.12 -0.45
C ILE A 48 31.51 7.31 -1.73
N ILE A 49 30.99 7.81 -2.86
CA ILE A 49 31.08 7.15 -4.17
C ILE A 49 32.53 7.07 -4.65
N SER A 50 33.34 8.11 -4.41
CA SER A 50 34.77 8.15 -4.79
C SER A 50 35.68 7.18 -4.02
N LYS A 51 35.18 6.52 -2.95
CA LYS A 51 35.95 5.60 -2.11
C LYS A 51 35.58 4.12 -2.29
N LEU A 52 34.68 3.80 -3.23
CA LEU A 52 34.28 2.42 -3.51
C LEU A 52 35.24 1.75 -4.52
N PRO A 53 35.69 0.50 -4.28
CA PRO A 53 36.73 -0.14 -5.10
C PRO A 53 36.26 -0.72 -6.45
N PHE A 54 35.06 -0.36 -6.94
CA PHE A 54 34.53 -0.86 -8.22
C PHE A 54 33.82 0.24 -9.01
N LYS A 55 34.14 0.38 -10.31
CA LYS A 55 33.49 1.32 -11.25
C LYS A 55 32.12 0.77 -11.69
N LEU A 56 31.09 1.62 -11.66
CA LEU A 56 29.77 1.33 -12.22
C LEU A 56 29.83 1.26 -13.76
N PRO A 57 29.13 0.32 -14.42
CA PRO A 57 29.13 0.24 -15.88
C PRO A 57 28.20 1.29 -16.50
N VAL A 58 28.76 2.04 -17.43
CA VAL A 58 28.05 2.94 -18.36
C VAL A 58 27.55 2.10 -19.53
N SER A 59 26.24 2.01 -19.74
CA SER A 59 25.68 1.62 -21.04
C SER A 59 24.24 2.07 -21.19
N LEU A 60 24.09 3.35 -21.55
CA LEU A 60 23.06 3.82 -22.47
C LEU A 60 23.64 3.66 -23.89
N ARG A 61 23.11 2.75 -24.71
CA ARG A 61 23.20 2.86 -26.18
C ARG A 61 21.93 2.32 -26.84
N LYS A 62 21.43 3.12 -27.78
CA LYS A 62 20.31 2.91 -28.71
C LYS A 62 20.59 1.73 -29.66
N SER A 63 19.52 1.14 -30.20
CA SER A 63 19.46 0.73 -31.61
C SER A 63 18.02 0.73 -32.14
N GLU A 64 17.90 1.14 -33.40
CA GLU A 64 16.72 1.40 -34.23
C GLU A 64 15.86 0.19 -34.63
N ALA A 65 14.74 0.53 -35.28
CA ALA A 65 13.60 -0.27 -35.71
C ALA A 65 13.85 -1.19 -36.93
N GLU A 66 13.07 -2.28 -36.99
CA GLU A 66 12.56 -2.87 -38.23
C GLU A 66 11.28 -3.68 -37.95
N SER A 67 10.30 -3.63 -38.84
CA SER A 67 9.04 -4.41 -38.87
C SER A 67 8.83 -4.90 -40.32
N PRO A 68 7.82 -5.75 -40.66
CA PRO A 68 6.78 -6.38 -39.83
C PRO A 68 6.61 -7.90 -40.07
N GLY A 69 5.98 -8.58 -39.12
CA GLY A 69 5.45 -9.94 -39.26
C GLY A 69 4.22 -10.11 -38.39
N LEU A 70 3.06 -10.22 -39.03
CA LEU A 70 1.72 -10.33 -38.45
C LEU A 70 1.50 -11.75 -37.94
N ASP A 71 1.29 -11.91 -36.63
CA ASP A 71 0.53 -13.05 -36.09
C ASP A 71 -0.40 -12.55 -34.98
N ILE A 72 -1.68 -12.78 -35.23
CA ILE A 72 -2.82 -12.29 -34.46
C ILE A 72 -3.06 -13.26 -33.30
N ALA A 73 -2.88 -12.77 -32.07
CA ALA A 73 -3.63 -13.24 -30.91
C ALA A 73 -3.95 -12.04 -30.02
N PRO A 74 -5.22 -11.66 -29.83
CA PRO A 74 -5.56 -10.65 -28.84
C PRO A 74 -5.42 -11.29 -27.46
N SER A 75 -4.21 -11.27 -26.91
CA SER A 75 -4.06 -11.29 -25.46
C SER A 75 -4.58 -9.94 -24.98
N ALA A 76 -5.87 -9.88 -24.69
CA ALA A 76 -6.46 -8.78 -23.93
C ALA A 76 -5.82 -8.80 -22.54
N LYS A 77 -4.60 -8.25 -22.43
CA LYS A 77 -4.00 -7.88 -21.16
C LYS A 77 -4.94 -6.86 -20.56
N LYS A 78 -5.81 -7.31 -19.67
CA LYS A 78 -6.54 -6.47 -18.73
C LYS A 78 -5.52 -5.48 -18.14
N LEU A 79 -5.64 -4.19 -18.46
CA LEU A 79 -4.64 -3.23 -18.05
C LEU A 79 -4.81 -3.03 -16.54
N SER A 80 -3.79 -3.40 -15.77
CA SER A 80 -3.75 -2.99 -14.38
C SER A 80 -3.68 -1.45 -14.31
N PRO A 81 -4.37 -0.81 -13.35
CA PRO A 81 -4.26 0.64 -13.19
C PRO A 81 -2.80 1.06 -13.07
N LYS A 82 -2.42 2.20 -13.66
CA LYS A 82 -1.04 2.69 -13.66
C LYS A 82 -0.41 2.77 -12.25
N PHE A 83 -1.23 3.05 -11.24
CA PHE A 83 -0.79 3.13 -9.85
C PHE A 83 -0.45 1.76 -9.22
N CYS A 84 -0.81 0.64 -9.84
CA CYS A 84 -0.32 -0.69 -9.45
C CYS A 84 1.12 -0.97 -9.94
N ALA A 85 1.62 -0.18 -10.90
CA ALA A 85 2.90 -0.39 -11.56
C ALA A 85 3.06 -1.86 -12.03
N SER A 86 4.15 -2.53 -11.66
CA SER A 86 4.43 -3.93 -12.00
C SER A 86 3.95 -4.94 -10.94
N TYR A 87 3.28 -4.48 -9.89
CA TYR A 87 2.81 -5.35 -8.80
C TYR A 87 1.42 -5.89 -9.09
N ASP A 88 1.17 -7.13 -8.66
CA ASP A 88 -0.20 -7.66 -8.62
C ASP A 88 -1.06 -6.78 -7.72
N CYS A 89 -2.25 -6.42 -8.21
CA CYS A 89 -3.26 -5.70 -7.44
C CYS A 89 -4.66 -6.26 -7.68
N PRO A 90 -5.56 -6.19 -6.70
CA PRO A 90 -6.90 -6.76 -6.84
C PRO A 90 -7.63 -6.13 -8.03
N ASN A 91 -8.19 -6.96 -8.91
CA ASN A 91 -8.96 -6.43 -10.02
C ASN A 91 -10.25 -5.80 -9.52
N PHE A 92 -10.60 -4.66 -10.11
CA PHE A 92 -11.85 -3.96 -9.89
C PHE A 92 -12.38 -3.36 -11.19
N TYR A 93 -13.60 -2.82 -11.14
CA TYR A 93 -14.12 -1.85 -12.09
C TYR A 93 -14.64 -0.63 -11.32
N GLU A 94 -14.72 0.53 -11.98
CA GLU A 94 -15.29 1.75 -11.41
C GLU A 94 -16.67 2.00 -12.01
N MET A 95 -17.63 2.36 -11.18
CA MET A 95 -18.95 2.78 -11.60
C MET A 95 -18.86 4.21 -12.14
N LYS A 96 -19.56 4.47 -13.25
CA LYS A 96 -19.66 5.81 -13.81
C LYS A 96 -20.48 6.70 -12.89
N LEU A 97 -19.85 7.75 -12.36
CA LEU A 97 -20.48 8.76 -11.53
C LEU A 97 -20.24 10.14 -12.14
N ASN A 98 -21.20 11.05 -11.99
CA ASN A 98 -21.04 12.45 -12.38
C ASN A 98 -20.34 13.27 -11.28
N VAL A 99 -19.24 12.74 -10.73
CA VAL A 99 -18.43 13.38 -9.67
C VAL A 99 -16.94 13.12 -9.91
N THR A 100 -16.08 13.99 -9.40
CA THR A 100 -14.63 13.91 -9.58
C THR A 100 -13.85 13.70 -8.28
N ASP A 101 -14.47 13.94 -7.11
CA ASP A 101 -13.81 13.99 -5.81
C ASP A 101 -13.75 12.65 -5.07
N TYR A 102 -14.46 11.63 -5.58
CA TYR A 102 -14.36 10.22 -5.22
C TYR A 102 -14.77 9.30 -6.38
N LYS A 103 -14.54 8.00 -6.21
CA LYS A 103 -14.96 6.92 -7.12
C LYS A 103 -15.82 5.90 -6.37
N LEU A 104 -16.73 5.22 -7.06
CA LEU A 104 -17.33 3.98 -6.56
C LEU A 104 -16.67 2.81 -7.27
N ARG A 105 -15.87 2.04 -6.54
CA ARG A 105 -15.04 0.95 -7.07
C ARG A 105 -15.54 -0.39 -6.57
N CYS A 106 -15.69 -1.35 -7.47
CA CYS A 106 -16.26 -2.65 -7.20
C CYS A 106 -15.25 -3.77 -7.49
N TYR A 107 -15.00 -4.62 -6.49
CA TYR A 107 -14.08 -5.76 -6.52
C TYR A 107 -14.88 -7.05 -6.69
N PRO A 108 -15.01 -7.60 -7.92
CA PRO A 108 -16.01 -8.62 -8.23
C PRO A 108 -15.68 -10.04 -7.78
N LYS A 109 -14.44 -10.29 -7.34
CA LYS A 109 -13.96 -11.62 -6.98
C LYS A 109 -13.61 -11.68 -5.50
N SER A 110 -13.76 -12.86 -4.92
CA SER A 110 -13.14 -13.16 -3.64
C SER A 110 -11.63 -13.23 -3.81
N TYR A 111 -10.90 -12.64 -2.86
CA TYR A 111 -9.46 -12.68 -2.85
C TYR A 111 -8.93 -13.05 -1.47
N SER A 112 -7.90 -13.88 -1.45
CA SER A 112 -7.09 -14.19 -0.28
C SER A 112 -6.13 -13.03 0.02
N TRP A 113 -6.09 -12.66 1.29
CA TRP A 113 -5.18 -11.69 1.89
C TRP A 113 -4.50 -12.33 3.09
N VAL A 114 -3.31 -11.88 3.42
CA VAL A 114 -2.67 -12.19 4.71
C VAL A 114 -2.73 -10.97 5.60
N SER A 115 -3.17 -11.17 6.84
CA SER A 115 -3.54 -10.10 7.77
C SER A 115 -2.93 -10.30 9.15
N THR A 116 -2.74 -9.19 9.86
CA THR A 116 -2.36 -9.18 11.28
C THR A 116 -2.95 -7.96 11.95
N THR A 117 -3.42 -8.12 13.18
CA THR A 117 -3.91 -7.03 14.01
C THR A 117 -2.87 -6.69 15.07
N VAL A 118 -2.60 -5.40 15.23
CA VAL A 118 -1.73 -4.87 16.27
C VAL A 118 -2.52 -3.84 17.08
N GLU A 119 -2.61 -4.07 18.39
CA GLU A 119 -3.07 -3.06 19.32
C GLU A 119 -1.92 -2.09 19.63
N GLY A 120 -2.16 -0.79 19.55
CA GLY A 120 -1.17 0.22 19.90
C GLY A 120 -1.76 1.60 20.09
N LYS A 121 -1.15 2.41 20.98
CA LYS A 121 -1.53 3.82 21.16
C LYS A 121 -1.14 4.68 19.94
N ASN A 122 -0.14 4.24 19.17
CA ASN A 122 0.40 4.95 18.02
C ASN A 122 0.22 4.13 16.73
N SER A 123 -0.55 4.67 15.79
CA SER A 123 -0.77 4.07 14.46
C SER A 123 0.52 3.78 13.67
N ARG A 124 1.57 4.60 13.85
CA ARG A 124 2.85 4.43 13.15
C ARG A 124 3.57 3.17 13.64
N ASP A 125 3.70 3.02 14.95
CA ASP A 125 4.45 1.92 15.55
C ASP A 125 3.68 0.60 15.40
N ALA A 126 2.35 0.65 15.53
CA ALA A 126 1.47 -0.47 15.22
C ALA A 126 1.58 -0.88 13.76
N GLY A 127 1.56 0.08 12.83
CA GLY A 127 1.72 -0.17 11.40
C GLY A 127 3.09 -0.76 11.03
N GLN A 128 4.17 -0.27 11.64
CA GLN A 128 5.50 -0.83 11.44
C GLN A 128 5.59 -2.27 11.94
N THR A 129 5.03 -2.56 13.13
CA THR A 129 4.98 -3.92 13.69
C THR A 129 4.19 -4.85 12.79
N ALA A 130 3.00 -4.42 12.34
CA ALA A 130 2.14 -5.19 11.45
C ALA A 130 2.83 -5.49 10.12
N PHE A 131 3.45 -4.48 9.50
CA PHE A 131 4.20 -4.65 8.25
C PHE A 131 5.29 -5.70 8.38
N TRP A 132 6.08 -5.68 9.46
CA TRP A 132 7.17 -6.66 9.64
C TRP A 132 6.68 -8.08 9.88
N ARG A 133 5.53 -8.27 10.53
CA ARG A 133 4.92 -9.60 10.66
C ARG A 133 4.52 -10.16 9.29
N LEU A 134 3.81 -9.38 8.49
CA LEU A 134 3.39 -9.78 7.14
C LEU A 134 4.57 -9.92 6.17
N PHE A 135 5.58 -9.06 6.31
CA PHE A 135 6.80 -9.14 5.52
C PHE A 135 7.56 -10.44 5.80
N ARG A 136 7.68 -10.85 7.06
CA ARG A 136 8.30 -12.15 7.41
C ARG A 136 7.53 -13.32 6.81
N TYR A 137 6.19 -13.29 6.84
CA TYR A 137 5.36 -14.31 6.19
C TYR A 137 5.71 -14.47 4.70
N ILE A 138 5.73 -13.38 3.93
CA ILE A 138 6.07 -13.45 2.50
C ILE A 138 7.55 -13.77 2.23
N GLN A 139 8.43 -13.63 3.23
CA GLN A 139 9.86 -14.00 3.13
C GLN A 139 10.14 -15.47 3.51
N GLY A 140 9.12 -16.26 3.85
CA GLY A 140 9.26 -17.69 4.16
C GLY A 140 8.88 -18.07 5.59
N ASN A 141 8.36 -17.17 6.42
CA ASN A 141 7.81 -17.54 7.73
C ASN A 141 6.36 -18.05 7.59
N ASN A 142 6.21 -19.14 6.84
CA ASN A 142 4.99 -19.87 6.56
C ASN A 142 5.32 -21.38 6.50
N GLU A 143 4.32 -22.25 6.63
CA GLU A 143 4.52 -23.69 6.77
C GLU A 143 5.29 -24.36 5.62
N GLU A 144 5.33 -23.73 4.45
CA GLU A 144 6.04 -24.23 3.27
C GLU A 144 7.40 -23.55 3.03
N GLU A 145 7.85 -22.68 3.94
CA GLU A 145 9.03 -21.82 3.78
C GLU A 145 9.04 -21.01 2.46
N MET A 146 7.86 -20.80 1.88
CA MET A 146 7.70 -20.27 0.54
C MET A 146 7.92 -18.77 0.51
N LYS A 147 8.73 -18.29 -0.45
CA LYS A 147 8.83 -16.85 -0.74
C LYS A 147 7.72 -16.40 -1.66
N ILE A 148 6.92 -15.45 -1.19
CA ILE A 148 5.78 -14.87 -1.90
C ILE A 148 6.16 -13.46 -2.36
N LYS A 149 5.80 -13.10 -3.59
CA LYS A 149 6.07 -11.75 -4.12
C LYS A 149 5.23 -10.71 -3.38
N MET A 150 5.82 -9.53 -3.14
CA MET A 150 5.08 -8.37 -2.65
C MET A 150 4.05 -7.90 -3.69
N THR A 151 2.95 -7.34 -3.22
CA THR A 151 1.81 -6.87 -4.02
C THR A 151 1.36 -5.49 -3.54
N VAL A 152 0.38 -4.91 -4.23
CA VAL A 152 -0.24 -3.65 -3.84
C VAL A 152 -1.76 -3.74 -3.95
N PRO A 153 -2.54 -2.96 -3.20
CA PRO A 153 -2.09 -2.11 -2.10
C PRO A 153 -1.75 -2.91 -0.84
N VAL A 154 -0.96 -2.28 0.04
CA VAL A 154 -0.99 -2.61 1.47
C VAL A 154 -2.16 -1.86 2.08
N THR A 155 -3.11 -2.58 2.69
CA THR A 155 -4.26 -1.97 3.34
C THR A 155 -4.08 -1.93 4.85
N MET A 156 -4.68 -0.91 5.47
CA MET A 156 -4.82 -0.80 6.92
C MET A 156 -6.28 -0.50 7.24
N GLU A 157 -6.95 -1.42 7.91
CA GLU A 157 -8.26 -1.21 8.53
C GLU A 157 -8.08 -0.48 9.86
N ILE A 158 -8.87 0.57 10.02
CA ILE A 158 -8.89 1.46 11.18
C ILE A 158 -10.33 1.54 11.65
N GLN A 159 -10.57 1.20 12.91
CA GLN A 159 -11.90 1.31 13.52
C GLN A 159 -12.08 2.72 14.09
N PRO A 160 -13.05 3.51 13.59
CA PRO A 160 -13.34 4.83 14.15
C PRO A 160 -13.73 4.73 15.63
N ASN A 161 -13.40 5.75 16.41
CA ASN A 161 -13.92 5.85 17.77
C ASN A 161 -15.34 6.43 17.71
N SER A 162 -16.31 5.74 18.31
CA SER A 162 -17.71 6.17 18.36
C SER A 162 -18.01 7.13 19.52
N ALA A 163 -17.07 7.24 20.49
CA ALA A 163 -17.23 8.11 21.64
C ALA A 163 -16.71 9.52 21.33
N GLU A 164 -17.52 10.52 21.66
CA GLU A 164 -17.26 11.96 21.61
C GLU A 164 -16.12 12.42 22.55
N SER A 165 -15.20 11.53 22.95
CA SER A 165 -14.00 11.93 23.66
C SER A 165 -12.91 12.33 22.66
N GLU A 166 -12.52 13.60 22.71
CA GLU A 166 -11.62 14.25 21.75
C GLU A 166 -10.19 13.68 21.67
N GLU A 167 -9.83 12.67 22.46
CA GLU A 167 -8.43 12.20 22.56
C GLU A 167 -7.95 11.39 21.34
N SER A 168 -8.81 10.63 20.65
CA SER A 168 -8.35 9.80 19.51
C SER A 168 -9.42 9.56 18.45
N PHE A 169 -9.04 9.75 17.19
CA PHE A 169 -9.87 9.51 15.99
C PHE A 169 -10.29 8.05 15.82
N CYS A 170 -9.47 7.11 16.28
CA CYS A 170 -9.68 5.69 16.07
C CYS A 170 -9.38 4.89 17.34
N ARG A 171 -9.93 3.67 17.37
CA ARG A 171 -9.53 2.65 18.35
C ARG A 171 -8.07 2.27 18.15
N LYS A 172 -7.51 1.56 19.14
CA LYS A 172 -6.10 1.17 19.17
C LYS A 172 -5.79 -0.07 18.33
N ASN A 173 -6.80 -0.73 17.76
CA ASN A 173 -6.63 -1.92 16.93
C ASN A 173 -6.44 -1.52 15.46
N PHE A 174 -5.30 -1.91 14.90
CA PHE A 174 -4.93 -1.66 13.51
C PHE A 174 -4.72 -3.00 12.81
N THR A 175 -5.53 -3.30 11.79
CA THR A 175 -5.38 -4.54 11.02
C THR A 175 -4.76 -4.21 9.67
N MET A 176 -3.53 -4.67 9.44
CA MET A 176 -2.88 -4.55 8.15
C MET A 176 -3.12 -5.80 7.32
N SER A 177 -3.28 -5.65 6.01
CA SER A 177 -3.39 -6.77 5.08
C SER A 177 -2.53 -6.57 3.83
N PHE A 178 -1.91 -7.66 3.38
CA PHE A 178 -1.25 -7.76 2.07
C PHE A 178 -2.08 -8.63 1.14
N PHE A 179 -2.25 -8.18 -0.11
CA PHE A 179 -2.91 -8.96 -1.14
C PHE A 179 -2.05 -10.17 -1.49
N ILE A 180 -2.61 -11.37 -1.54
CA ILE A 180 -1.82 -12.52 -2.02
C ILE A 180 -1.68 -12.40 -3.55
N PRO A 181 -0.50 -12.59 -4.16
CA PRO A 181 -0.34 -12.58 -5.62
C PRO A 181 -1.32 -13.53 -6.32
N PHE A 182 -1.71 -13.22 -7.55
CA PHE A 182 -2.67 -14.03 -8.31
C PHE A 182 -2.26 -15.49 -8.41
N LYS A 183 -0.94 -15.74 -8.53
CA LYS A 183 -0.35 -17.09 -8.55
C LYS A 183 -0.72 -17.94 -7.32
N HIS A 184 -0.90 -17.31 -6.16
CA HIS A 184 -1.06 -17.99 -4.87
C HIS A 184 -2.47 -17.83 -4.26
N GLN A 185 -3.42 -17.25 -5.00
CA GLN A 185 -4.77 -16.96 -4.50
C GLN A 185 -5.52 -18.19 -3.97
N LYS A 186 -5.23 -19.38 -4.51
CA LYS A 186 -5.87 -20.67 -4.12
C LYS A 186 -5.05 -21.52 -3.16
N ASN A 187 -3.76 -21.24 -3.01
CA ASN A 187 -2.79 -22.10 -2.33
C ASN A 187 -1.74 -21.26 -1.59
N ALA A 188 -2.17 -20.19 -0.94
CA ALA A 188 -1.30 -19.44 -0.04
C ALA A 188 -0.94 -20.34 1.15
N PRO A 189 0.35 -20.50 1.50
CA PRO A 189 0.75 -21.34 2.61
C PRO A 189 0.27 -20.75 3.93
N SER A 190 -0.10 -21.61 4.88
CA SER A 190 -0.51 -21.18 6.22
C SER A 190 0.64 -20.42 6.92
N PRO A 191 0.34 -19.32 7.65
CA PRO A 191 1.36 -18.64 8.44
C PRO A 191 1.87 -19.50 9.60
N SER A 192 3.18 -19.50 9.86
CA SER A 192 3.76 -20.21 11.02
C SER A 192 3.65 -19.42 12.33
N ALA A 193 3.17 -18.18 12.28
CA ALA A 193 3.03 -17.29 13.43
C ALA A 193 1.55 -17.09 13.76
N ASP A 194 1.16 -17.34 15.01
CA ASP A 194 -0.25 -17.31 15.47
C ASP A 194 -0.93 -15.95 15.30
N ASN A 195 -0.15 -14.87 15.21
CA ASN A 195 -0.66 -13.50 15.05
C ASN A 195 -0.76 -13.05 13.59
N VAL A 196 -0.54 -13.96 12.63
CA VAL A 196 -0.71 -13.75 11.20
C VAL A 196 -1.73 -14.77 10.70
N HIS A 197 -2.71 -14.34 9.92
CA HIS A 197 -3.77 -15.21 9.44
C HIS A 197 -4.12 -14.91 7.98
N LEU A 198 -4.56 -15.94 7.26
CA LEU A 198 -5.13 -15.79 5.94
C LEU A 198 -6.62 -15.44 6.05
N THR A 199 -7.10 -14.54 5.20
CA THR A 199 -8.51 -14.17 5.14
C THR A 199 -8.96 -14.06 3.70
N VAL A 200 -10.12 -14.64 3.39
CA VAL A 200 -10.78 -14.45 2.10
C VAL A 200 -11.72 -13.25 2.20
N VAL A 201 -11.36 -12.17 1.52
CA VAL A 201 -12.21 -10.99 1.37
C VAL A 201 -13.22 -11.27 0.26
N LYS A 202 -14.51 -11.27 0.59
CA LYS A 202 -15.63 -11.46 -0.36
C LYS A 202 -15.78 -10.26 -1.30
N PRO A 203 -16.49 -10.41 -2.45
CA PRO A 203 -16.75 -9.29 -3.35
C PRO A 203 -17.44 -8.11 -2.64
N PHE A 204 -16.99 -6.91 -2.92
CA PHE A 204 -17.50 -5.69 -2.30
C PHE A 204 -17.37 -4.49 -3.24
N CYS A 205 -18.13 -3.44 -2.99
CA CYS A 205 -17.87 -2.12 -3.57
C CYS A 205 -17.48 -1.13 -2.45
N ALA A 206 -16.70 -0.12 -2.79
CA ALA A 206 -16.30 0.92 -1.87
C ALA A 206 -16.24 2.29 -2.55
N TYR A 207 -16.58 3.32 -1.77
CA TYR A 207 -16.30 4.70 -2.10
C TYR A 207 -14.83 4.99 -1.83
N VAL A 208 -14.11 5.46 -2.85
CA VAL A 208 -12.65 5.63 -2.85
C VAL A 208 -12.29 7.09 -3.03
N LYS A 209 -11.51 7.64 -2.10
CA LYS A 209 -10.86 8.95 -2.25
C LYS A 209 -9.35 8.79 -2.37
N VAL A 210 -8.79 9.30 -3.47
CA VAL A 210 -7.34 9.29 -3.73
C VAL A 210 -6.67 10.53 -3.11
N TYR A 211 -5.47 10.36 -2.55
CA TYR A 211 -4.67 11.46 -2.01
C TYR A 211 -3.15 11.18 -2.07
N GLY A 212 -2.38 12.28 -2.07
CA GLY A 212 -0.94 12.26 -2.26
C GLY A 212 -0.05 12.34 -1.00
N GLY A 213 1.24 12.18 -1.24
CA GLY A 213 2.32 12.26 -0.24
C GLY A 213 2.37 11.05 0.70
N TYR A 214 3.20 11.11 1.74
CA TYR A 214 3.26 10.03 2.74
C TYR A 214 1.97 9.97 3.55
N SER A 215 1.39 8.77 3.66
CA SER A 215 0.18 8.53 4.45
C SER A 215 0.49 8.48 5.94
N ASN A 216 -0.41 9.02 6.75
CA ASN A 216 -0.43 8.92 8.21
C ASN A 216 -1.86 9.10 8.72
N ILE A 217 -2.10 8.81 10.00
CA ILE A 217 -3.46 8.84 10.57
C ILE A 217 -4.15 10.21 10.45
N ARG A 218 -3.40 11.32 10.49
CA ARG A 218 -3.97 12.67 10.31
C ARG A 218 -4.48 12.86 8.88
N LYS A 219 -3.72 12.43 7.87
CA LYS A 219 -4.15 12.47 6.47
C LYS A 219 -5.29 11.51 6.18
N VAL A 220 -5.28 10.32 6.77
CA VAL A 220 -6.40 9.38 6.66
C VAL A 220 -7.67 10.02 7.22
N LYS A 221 -7.63 10.62 8.42
CA LYS A 221 -8.75 11.37 9.01
C LYS A 221 -9.24 12.50 8.12
N ALA A 222 -8.33 13.33 7.60
CA ALA A 222 -8.70 14.45 6.74
C ALA A 222 -9.39 14.00 5.44
N ASN A 223 -8.87 12.95 4.80
CA ASN A 223 -9.47 12.41 3.56
C ASN A 223 -10.75 11.62 3.82
N TYR A 224 -10.86 10.93 4.95
CA TYR A 224 -12.10 10.34 5.43
C TYR A 224 -13.19 11.40 5.60
N ASN A 225 -12.90 12.48 6.34
CA ASN A 225 -13.86 13.57 6.56
C ASN A 225 -14.27 14.24 5.23
N ALA A 226 -13.31 14.44 4.33
CA ALA A 226 -13.60 14.99 3.00
C ALA A 226 -14.48 14.05 2.17
N LEU A 227 -14.21 12.74 2.20
CA LEU A 227 -15.02 11.73 1.51
C LEU A 227 -16.45 11.70 2.07
N VAL A 228 -16.60 11.62 3.40
CA VAL A 228 -17.93 11.65 4.05
C VAL A 228 -18.68 12.94 3.70
N LYS A 229 -18.01 14.09 3.66
CA LYS A 229 -18.63 15.36 3.25
C LYS A 229 -19.14 15.31 1.81
N SER A 230 -18.34 14.78 0.87
CA SER A 230 -18.75 14.60 -0.53
C SER A 230 -19.93 13.64 -0.66
N LEU A 231 -19.89 12.49 0.02
CA LEU A 231 -20.98 11.51 0.01
C LEU A 231 -22.29 12.11 0.56
N LYS A 232 -22.21 12.85 1.69
CA LYS A 232 -23.38 13.54 2.26
C LYS A 232 -23.94 14.62 1.34
N ARG A 233 -23.07 15.42 0.69
CA ARG A 233 -23.46 16.42 -0.31
C ARG A 233 -24.28 15.79 -1.44
N ASP A 234 -23.91 14.58 -1.84
CA ASP A 234 -24.53 13.86 -2.96
C ASP A 234 -25.70 12.95 -2.52
N GLY A 235 -26.18 13.09 -1.28
CA GLY A 235 -27.33 12.32 -0.75
C GLY A 235 -27.00 10.90 -0.31
N ILE A 236 -25.73 10.50 -0.29
CA ILE A 236 -25.26 9.16 0.11
C ILE A 236 -24.94 9.17 1.60
N VAL A 237 -25.96 9.07 2.46
CA VAL A 237 -25.79 9.15 3.92
C VAL A 237 -25.71 7.78 4.61
N ASP A 238 -26.45 6.79 4.12
CA ASP A 238 -26.61 5.47 4.77
C ASP A 238 -26.08 4.30 3.93
N ASP A 239 -25.27 4.58 2.92
CA ASP A 239 -24.75 3.55 2.01
C ASP A 239 -23.30 3.15 2.29
N PHE A 240 -22.70 3.54 3.41
CA PHE A 240 -21.34 3.09 3.71
C PHE A 240 -21.18 2.65 5.17
N ARG A 241 -20.34 1.65 5.37
CA ARG A 241 -19.94 1.16 6.69
C ARG A 241 -19.25 2.26 7.49
N THR A 242 -19.62 2.38 8.75
CA THR A 242 -19.07 3.37 9.70
C THR A 242 -18.20 2.74 10.78
N ASP A 243 -18.15 1.41 10.82
CA ASP A 243 -17.38 0.62 11.78
C ASP A 243 -15.92 0.39 11.35
N ALA A 244 -15.61 0.61 10.07
CA ALA A 244 -14.27 0.44 9.52
C ALA A 244 -13.96 1.47 8.43
N ILE A 245 -12.74 2.03 8.48
CA ILE A 245 -12.12 2.84 7.44
C ILE A 245 -10.91 2.07 6.93
N TYR A 246 -10.73 1.98 5.62
CA TYR A 246 -9.50 1.41 5.06
C TYR A 246 -8.64 2.51 4.48
N SER A 247 -7.34 2.49 4.80
CA SER A 247 -6.34 3.20 4.00
C SER A 247 -5.58 2.21 3.14
N ALA A 248 -5.26 2.57 1.90
CA ALA A 248 -4.56 1.71 0.95
C ALA A 248 -3.34 2.45 0.38
N GLY A 249 -2.15 1.88 0.55
CA GLY A 249 -0.89 2.43 0.05
C GLY A 249 -0.32 1.58 -1.08
N TYR A 250 0.07 2.22 -2.17
CA TYR A 250 0.53 1.54 -3.40
C TYR A 250 2.03 1.67 -3.66
N ASP A 251 2.68 2.65 -3.05
CA ASP A 251 4.07 2.97 -3.39
C ASP A 251 5.08 2.54 -2.34
N SER A 252 6.28 2.17 -2.82
CA SER A 252 7.45 1.92 -1.99
C SER A 252 7.80 3.14 -1.11
N PRO A 253 8.28 2.95 0.13
CA PRO A 253 8.80 4.05 0.97
C PRO A 253 9.82 4.96 0.26
N MET A 254 10.57 4.43 -0.71
CA MET A 254 11.60 5.16 -1.49
C MET A 254 11.03 6.07 -2.60
N LYS A 255 9.71 6.05 -2.85
CA LYS A 255 9.07 6.98 -3.80
C LYS A 255 8.67 8.27 -3.11
N PHE A 256 9.42 9.35 -3.32
CA PHE A 256 9.20 10.61 -2.60
C PHE A 256 8.05 11.47 -3.17
N PHE A 257 7.80 11.44 -4.48
CA PHE A 257 6.79 12.25 -5.16
C PHE A 257 5.70 11.40 -5.83
N TYR A 258 4.54 12.01 -6.09
CA TYR A 258 3.38 11.39 -6.79
C TYR A 258 2.98 10.02 -6.22
N ARG A 259 2.94 9.95 -4.87
CA ARG A 259 2.45 8.77 -4.16
C ARG A 259 0.93 8.68 -4.31
N HIS A 260 0.44 7.48 -4.58
CA HIS A 260 -0.96 7.11 -4.67
C HIS A 260 -1.35 6.41 -3.38
N ASN A 261 -2.18 7.09 -2.59
CA ASN A 261 -2.84 6.48 -1.43
C ASN A 261 -4.34 6.69 -1.58
N GLU A 262 -5.10 5.84 -0.91
CA GLU A 262 -6.55 5.89 -0.96
C GLU A 262 -7.17 5.73 0.44
N VAL A 263 -8.33 6.34 0.66
CA VAL A 263 -9.24 6.00 1.76
C VAL A 263 -10.47 5.34 1.16
N TRP A 264 -10.88 4.20 1.72
CA TRP A 264 -12.07 3.46 1.28
C TRP A 264 -13.12 3.41 2.38
N LEU A 265 -14.38 3.62 1.98
CA LEU A 265 -15.57 3.34 2.77
C LEU A 265 -16.41 2.29 2.04
N VAL A 266 -16.51 1.10 2.63
CA VAL A 266 -17.20 -0.04 2.00
C VAL A 266 -18.70 0.26 1.92
N SER A 267 -19.27 0.11 0.71
CA SER A 267 -20.69 0.34 0.48
C SER A 267 -21.55 -0.74 1.15
N LYS A 268 -22.73 -0.36 1.65
CA LYS A 268 -23.72 -1.28 2.23
C LYS A 268 -24.68 -1.83 1.17
N LYS A 269 -25.04 -1.04 0.16
CA LYS A 269 -26.03 -1.37 -0.88
C LYS A 269 -25.38 -1.90 -2.16
N HIS A 270 -24.15 -1.50 -2.46
CA HIS A 270 -23.45 -1.96 -3.66
C HIS A 270 -22.57 -3.18 -3.35
N SER A 271 -22.83 -4.28 -4.05
CA SER A 271 -21.93 -5.43 -4.12
C SER A 271 -21.98 -6.02 -5.52
N PRO A 272 -20.84 -6.47 -6.09
CA PRO A 272 -20.81 -7.14 -7.38
C PRO A 272 -21.63 -8.44 -7.42
N ALA A 273 -21.91 -9.03 -6.24
CA ALA A 273 -22.75 -10.22 -6.13
C ALA A 273 -24.26 -9.90 -6.22
N LEU A 274 -24.67 -8.65 -5.95
CA LEU A 274 -26.09 -8.25 -5.95
C LEU A 274 -26.60 -7.91 -7.35
N SER A 275 -25.73 -7.46 -8.26
CA SER A 275 -26.10 -7.11 -9.65
C SER A 275 -26.39 -8.34 -10.52
N VAL A 276 -25.80 -9.50 -10.22
CA VAL A 276 -26.06 -10.77 -10.93
C VAL A 276 -27.53 -11.23 -10.76
N ASN A 277 -28.19 -10.86 -9.66
CA ASN A 277 -29.57 -11.26 -9.38
C ASN A 277 -30.63 -10.27 -9.87
N LYS A 278 -30.27 -9.10 -10.39
CA LYS A 278 -31.24 -8.03 -10.74
C LYS A 278 -31.37 -7.70 -12.23
N GLY A 279 -30.60 -8.31 -13.12
CA GLY A 279 -30.77 -8.10 -14.58
C GLY A 279 -30.54 -6.66 -15.06
N GLU A 280 -29.98 -5.76 -14.23
CA GLU A 280 -29.61 -4.42 -14.65
C GLU A 280 -28.22 -4.43 -15.29
N ALA A 281 -28.18 -4.09 -16.59
CA ALA A 281 -26.96 -3.85 -17.32
C ALA A 281 -26.22 -2.65 -16.70
N LEU A 282 -25.13 -2.93 -15.99
CA LEU A 282 -24.22 -1.89 -15.50
C LEU A 282 -23.42 -1.35 -16.69
N GLU A 283 -23.48 -0.04 -16.91
CA GLU A 283 -22.54 0.67 -17.79
C GLU A 283 -21.16 0.63 -17.08
N VAL A 284 -20.36 -0.39 -17.39
CA VAL A 284 -19.04 -0.63 -16.78
C VAL A 284 -17.95 -0.15 -17.72
N ASP A 285 -17.15 0.83 -17.30
CA ASP A 285 -15.88 1.12 -17.97
C ASP A 285 -14.87 0.03 -17.58
N THR A 286 -14.49 -0.76 -18.57
CA THR A 286 -13.41 -1.75 -18.43
C THR A 286 -12.07 -1.03 -18.60
N LEU A 287 -11.27 -1.01 -17.53
CA LEU A 287 -9.86 -0.63 -17.57
C LEU A 287 -9.00 -1.80 -18.07
#